data_AF-A0A5A7ZFZ5-F1
#
_entry.id   AF-A0A5A7ZFZ5-F1
#
_cell.length_a   1.000
_cell.length_b   1.000
_cell.length_c   1.000
_cell.angle_alpha   90.00
_cell.angle_beta   90.00
_cell.angle_gamma   90.00
#
_symmetry.space_group_name_H-M   'P 1'
#
loop_
_entity.id
_entity.type
_entity.pdbx_description
1 polymer ?
#
loop_
_entity_poly.entity_id
_entity_poly.type
_entity_poly.pdbx_seq_one_letter_code
_entity_poly.pdbx_strand_id
1 'polypeptide(L)' 'VPLGIIPLLQVDMWEHAFYLQYKNVKADYVKAFWNVVNWADVADRYAKATANTGGLIFG' A
#
# COMPACT_ATOMS: atom_id res chain seq x y z
N VAL A 1 -17.03 -2.79 1.40
CA VAL A 1 -15.83 -2.56 0.57
C VAL A 1 -16.26 -2.73 -0.88
N PRO A 2 -16.06 -1.74 -1.78
CA PRO A 2 -16.43 -1.91 -3.17
C PRO A 2 -15.66 -3.10 -3.75
N LEU A 3 -16.37 -4.05 -4.35
CA LEU A 3 -15.78 -5.16 -5.08
C LEU A 3 -15.15 -4.58 -6.35
N GLY A 4 -13.81 -4.57 -6.44
CA GLY A 4 -13.08 -4.03 -7.61
C GLY A 4 -11.90 -3.11 -7.30
N ILE A 5 -11.54 -2.88 -6.03
CA ILE A 5 -10.33 -2.10 -5.69
C ILE A 5 -9.10 -3.01 -5.79
N ILE A 6 -8.14 -2.62 -6.63
CA ILE A 6 -6.83 -3.27 -6.72
C ILE A 6 -5.85 -2.47 -5.85
N PRO A 7 -5.40 -3.01 -4.70
CA PRO A 7 -4.47 -2.31 -3.82
C PRO A 7 -3.07 -2.26 -4.44
N LEU A 8 -2.54 -1.04 -4.60
CA LEU A 8 -1.21 -0.81 -5.19
C LEU A 8 -0.11 -0.67 -4.13
N LEU A 9 -0.46 -0.11 -2.97
CA LEU A 9 0.42 0.07 -1.82
C LEU A 9 -0.40 -0.06 -0.54
N GLN A 10 0.14 -0.74 0.47
CA GLN A 10 -0.46 -0.86 1.79
C GLN A 10 0.60 -0.61 2.85
N VAL A 11 0.20 0.05 3.94
CA VAL A 11 1.02 0.25 5.13
C VAL A 11 0.39 -0.51 6.29
N ASP A 12 1.18 -1.33 6.97
CA ASP A 12 0.74 -2.01 8.19
C ASP A 12 0.81 -1.05 9.38
N MET A 13 -0.33 -0.78 10.01
CA MET A 13 -0.47 0.15 11.13
C MET A 13 -0.72 -0.56 12.46
N TRP A 14 -0.51 -1.88 12.51
CA TRP A 14 -0.56 -2.60 13.76
C TRP A 14 0.66 -2.32 14.62
N GLU A 15 0.49 -2.30 15.93
CA GLU A 15 1.56 -1.94 16.88
C GLU A 15 2.80 -2.85 16.70
N HIS A 16 2.61 -4.13 16.39
CA HIS A 16 3.71 -5.05 16.15
C HIS A 16 4.57 -4.72 14.92
N ALA A 17 4.06 -3.92 13.96
CA ALA A 17 4.83 -3.48 12.80
C ALA A 17 5.83 -2.35 13.13
N PHE A 18 5.56 -1.51 14.15
CA PHE A 18 6.37 -0.32 14.41
C PHE A 18 6.79 -0.08 15.87
N TYR A 19 6.16 -0.75 16.84
CA TYR A 19 6.31 -0.43 18.27
C TYR A 19 7.71 -0.70 18.83
N LEU A 20 8.46 -1.65 18.26
CA LEU A 20 9.84 -1.90 18.69
C LEU A 20 10.76 -0.71 18.42
N GLN A 21 10.60 -0.06 17.26
CA GLN A 21 11.47 1.04 16.79
C GLN A 21 10.90 2.43 17.11
N TYR A 22 9.58 2.61 16.96
CA TYR A 22 8.92 3.91 17.07
C TYR A 22 7.99 4.04 18.28
N LYS A 23 7.80 2.96 19.05
CA LYS A 23 6.94 2.91 20.24
C LYS A 23 5.55 3.51 19.95
N ASN A 24 5.24 4.62 20.60
CA ASN A 24 4.00 5.37 20.53
C ASN A 24 4.00 6.49 19.46
N VAL A 25 5.13 6.75 18.78
CA VAL A 25 5.25 7.82 17.78
C VAL A 25 4.94 7.30 16.38
N LYS A 26 3.63 7.08 16.11
CA LYS A 26 3.15 6.58 14.81
C LYS A 26 3.53 7.47 13.62
N ALA A 27 3.63 8.79 13.85
CA ALA A 27 3.98 9.76 12.81
C ALA A 27 5.37 9.51 12.23
N ASP A 28 6.35 9.15 13.08
CA ASP A 28 7.72 8.91 12.65
C ASP A 28 7.85 7.61 11.86
N TYR A 29 7.07 6.59 12.23
CA TYR A 29 6.95 5.35 11.45
C TYR A 29 6.42 5.62 10.04
N VAL A 30 5.34 6.40 9.90
CA VAL A 30 4.77 6.74 8.58
C VAL A 30 5.75 7.59 7.75
N LYS A 31 6.48 8.51 8.39
CA LYS A 31 7.50 9.31 7.71
C LYS A 31 8.65 8.44 7.19
N ALA A 32 9.10 7.47 7.98
CA ALA A 32 10.14 6.52 7.58
C ALA A 32 9.64 5.56 6.49
N PHE A 33 8.39 5.12 6.57
CA PHE A 33 7.76 4.26 5.56
C PHE A 33 7.89 4.87 4.16
N TRP A 34 7.56 6.15 3.97
CA TRP A 34 7.67 6.82 2.67
C TRP A 34 9.09 6.82 2.07
N ASN A 35 10.13 6.73 2.89
CA ASN A 35 11.52 6.66 2.42
C ASN A 35 11.92 5.26 1.93
N VAL A 36 11.18 4.21 2.31
CA VAL A 36 11.50 2.81 1.99
C VAL A 36 10.50 2.17 1.02
N VAL A 37 9.47 2.91 0.59
CA VAL A 37 8.51 2.41 -0.40
C VAL A 37 9.23 2.05 -1.71
N ASN A 38 9.00 0.84 -2.19
CA ASN A 38 9.45 0.40 -3.51
C ASN A 38 8.48 0.91 -4.60
N TRP A 39 8.78 2.09 -5.14
CA TRP A 39 7.96 2.71 -6.19
C TRP A 39 7.95 1.95 -7.51
N ALA A 40 9.01 1.17 -7.82
CA ALA A 40 9.05 0.36 -9.02
C ALA A 40 8.01 -0.78 -8.99
N ASP A 41 7.86 -1.42 -7.82
CA ASP A 41 6.83 -2.45 -7.61
C ASP A 41 5.41 -1.85 -7.67
N VAL A 42 5.21 -0.67 -7.09
CA VAL A 42 3.93 0.06 -7.17
C VAL A 42 3.56 0.40 -8.62
N ALA A 43 4.53 0.84 -9.42
CA ALA A 43 4.33 1.14 -10.84
C ALA A 43 4.00 -0.12 -11.66
N ASP A 44 4.67 -1.24 -11.41
CA ASP A 44 4.38 -2.54 -12.05
C ASP A 44 2.97 -3.05 -11.68
N ARG A 45 2.57 -2.94 -10.41
CA ARG A 45 1.21 -3.26 -9.96
C ARG A 45 0.17 -2.37 -10.63
N TYR A 46 0.46 -1.08 -10.80
CA TYR A 46 -0.43 -0.15 -11.49
C TYR A 46 -0.60 -0.53 -12.96
N ALA A 47 0.50 -0.81 -13.67
CA ALA A 47 0.47 -1.25 -15.06
C ALA A 47 -0.32 -2.56 -15.24
N LYS A 48 -0.15 -3.52 -14.33
CA LYS A 48 -0.93 -4.76 -14.31
C LYS A 48 -2.41 -4.51 -13.99
N ALA A 49 -2.70 -3.60 -13.07
CA ALA A 49 -4.08 -3.24 -12.73
C ALA A 49 -4.80 -2.60 -13.92
N THR A 50 -4.14 -1.69 -14.66
CA THR A 50 -4.74 -1.03 -15.84
C THR A 50 -4.86 -1.97 -17.04
N ALA A 51 -3.90 -2.89 -17.23
CA ALA A 51 -3.96 -3.87 -18.32
C ALA A 51 -5.02 -4.97 -18.12
N ASN A 52 -5.27 -5.40 -16.87
CA ASN A 52 -6.13 -6.55 -16.56
C ASN A 52 -7.55 -6.18 -16.08
N THR A 53 -7.90 -4.90 -16.00
CA THR A 53 -9.22 -4.44 -15.49
C THR A 53 -10.37 -4.49 -16.51
N GLY A 54 -10.12 -4.95 -17.74
CA GLY A 54 -11.14 -5.14 -18.78
C GLY A 54 -12.29 -6.11 -18.42
N GLY A 55 -12.25 -6.79 -17.26
CA GLY A 55 -13.30 -7.70 -16.80
C GLY A 55 -13.87 -7.42 -15.40
N LEU A 56 -13.47 -6.33 -14.73
CA LEU A 56 -13.88 -6.05 -13.33
C LEU A 56 -14.65 -4.74 -13.13
N ILE A 57 -14.88 -4.00 -14.21
CA ILE A 57 -15.87 -2.92 -14.25
C ILE A 57 -17.20 -3.57 -14.64
N PHE A 58 -17.95 -4.07 -13.65
CA PHE A 58 -19.37 -4.35 -13.85
C PHE A 58 -20.07 -3.01 -14.19
N GLY A 59 -20.93 -3.05 -15.20
CA GLY A 59 -21.64 -1.89 -15.75
C GLY A 59 -22.56 -1.17 -14.76
#